data_AF-A0A2A6C4J5-F1
#
_entry.id   AF-A0A2A6C4J5-F1
#
_cell.length_a   1.000
_cell.length_b   1.000
_cell.length_c   1.000
_cell.angle_alpha   90.00
_cell.angle_beta   90.00
_cell.angle_gamma   90.00
#
_symmetry.space_group_name_H-M   'P 1'
#
loop_
_entity.id
_entity.type
_entity.pdbx_description
1 polymer ?
#
loop_
_entity_poly.entity_id
_entity_poly.type
_entity_poly.pdbx_seq_one_letter_code
_entity_poly.pdbx_strand_id
1 'polypeptide(L)'
;MFYDKVSQMLGCDCCCLSSFIYLVGLLTIAKKKIKGNKPLELQEKNFKKDVVYLYQFPGTPTASSMSPFCIKIEAFCRLHGIKIERRNTFAGRGSNNLLPFIELNGVQHSDSQLIIRRLTQIFTLKNYLDDHIAAIGHAVDRLIDNHTFNLMLLAKVPVIDKFVGAIAASNGVPSFLVPIAAILGGKYMGKKMGGRAAISVGKFKEPEYKELLRNDFTQLQTILGKKKFLLGEEPTLVDCTALGQFGAANAIPSARFYVHDLIDSSEFAPLKEYIKRVLMTVKLLENNYKEDLVYLFQFPGTPYAPSVSPYCIKVEAFCRLHDLKFEAGLFQRRNTFSEHGQNNKVPFIELNGEQYCDSQIIIKRLIQIFKLKAYLDEQGEGIGRMLDNHTSSLLMIAKKAEVKNILTTISADKVPSVFLPLVTSLGGWYRAKQMGKRAAASIGSFTESEYNELLSSHSITFINDLTQLQNILGSKSFLLGDEPTVADCTALGHFGSACAFDKTRFYLHDLLDSTEFAPLKQYVERVKIQKAHLRAESAFSRNPFDLFVLLYSPSPLHSLIHFLCSLVFLDTSLV
;
A
#
# COMPACT_ATOMS: atom_id res chain seq x y z
N MET A 1 12.83 -39.73 49.59
CA MET A 1 13.92 -39.80 48.56
C MET A 1 13.65 -39.00 47.28
N PHE A 2 12.54 -39.18 46.53
CA PHE A 2 12.24 -38.33 45.35
C PHE A 2 11.69 -36.95 45.75
N TYR A 3 10.85 -36.90 46.80
CA TYR A 3 10.29 -35.66 47.32
C TYR A 3 11.33 -34.74 47.99
N ASP A 4 12.27 -35.31 48.76
CA ASP A 4 13.33 -34.53 49.44
C ASP A 4 14.32 -33.91 48.45
N LYS A 5 14.62 -34.60 47.33
CA LYS A 5 15.49 -34.07 46.26
C LYS A 5 14.83 -32.94 45.47
N VAL A 6 13.51 -32.97 45.29
CA VAL A 6 12.77 -31.90 44.61
C VAL A 6 12.67 -30.67 45.51
N SER A 7 12.50 -30.85 46.83
CA SER A 7 12.46 -29.72 47.78
C SER A 7 13.82 -29.03 47.93
N GLN A 8 14.94 -29.74 47.79
CA GLN A 8 16.28 -29.13 47.76
C GLN A 8 16.60 -28.40 46.43
N MET A 9 16.03 -28.82 45.29
CA MET A 9 16.19 -28.12 44.01
C MET A 9 15.37 -26.83 43.90
N LEU A 10 14.25 -26.73 44.62
CA LEU A 10 13.35 -25.57 44.62
C LEU A 10 13.73 -24.47 45.63
N GLY A 11 14.74 -24.72 46.48
CA GLY A 11 15.24 -23.74 47.46
C GLY A 11 16.23 -22.72 46.91
N CYS A 12 16.48 -22.72 45.60
CA CYS A 12 17.38 -21.77 44.94
C CYS A 12 16.59 -20.96 43.90
N ASP A 13 16.41 -19.66 44.17
CA ASP A 13 15.68 -18.72 43.29
C ASP A 13 16.28 -18.61 41.87
N CYS A 14 17.49 -19.14 41.65
CA CYS A 14 18.15 -19.16 40.35
C CYS A 14 17.74 -20.35 39.45
N CYS A 15 17.12 -21.42 39.97
CA CYS A 15 16.81 -22.66 39.24
C CYS A 15 15.31 -22.85 38.87
N CYS A 16 14.45 -21.95 39.32
CA CYS A 16 12.99 -22.07 39.13
C CYS A 16 12.55 -21.79 37.68
N LEU A 17 13.25 -20.90 36.96
CA LEU A 17 12.88 -20.51 35.60
C LEU A 17 13.20 -21.60 34.57
N SER A 18 14.36 -22.25 34.67
CA SER A 18 14.76 -23.33 33.76
C SER A 18 13.91 -24.59 33.94
N SER A 19 13.58 -24.92 35.19
CA SER A 19 12.70 -26.04 35.54
C SER A 19 11.25 -25.81 35.07
N PHE A 20 10.77 -24.57 35.15
CA PHE A 20 9.44 -24.19 34.63
C PHE A 20 9.38 -24.23 33.10
N ILE A 21 10.42 -23.72 32.40
CA ILE A 21 10.50 -23.80 30.93
C ILE A 21 10.53 -25.25 30.46
N TYR A 22 11.27 -26.13 31.14
CA TYR A 22 11.37 -27.55 30.80
C TYR A 22 10.04 -28.28 31.03
N LEU A 23 9.34 -27.99 32.13
CA LEU A 23 8.04 -28.57 32.45
C LEU A 23 6.95 -28.11 31.46
N VAL A 24 6.93 -26.82 31.09
CA VAL A 24 6.03 -26.28 30.06
C VAL A 24 6.33 -26.93 28.70
N GLY A 25 7.61 -27.09 28.36
CA GLY A 25 8.05 -27.82 27.16
C GLY A 25 7.54 -29.26 27.11
N LEU A 26 7.73 -30.03 28.18
CA LEU A 26 7.23 -31.40 28.30
C LEU A 26 5.70 -31.48 28.22
N LEU A 27 4.98 -30.57 28.89
CA LEU A 27 3.52 -30.52 28.86
C LEU A 27 2.97 -30.14 27.48
N THR A 28 3.64 -29.26 26.73
CA THR A 28 3.26 -28.95 25.34
C THR A 28 3.49 -30.13 24.38
N ILE A 29 4.58 -30.87 24.53
CA ILE A 29 4.87 -32.08 23.74
C ILE A 29 3.86 -33.20 24.08
N ALA A 30 3.55 -33.39 25.37
CA ALA A 30 2.56 -34.35 25.82
C ALA A 30 1.14 -34.00 25.33
N LYS A 31 0.73 -32.72 25.38
CA LYS A 31 -0.55 -32.25 24.80
C LYS A 31 -0.66 -32.53 23.31
N LYS A 32 0.46 -32.45 22.57
CA LYS A 32 0.50 -32.71 21.12
C LYS A 32 0.39 -34.21 20.78
N LYS A 33 0.84 -35.10 21.67
CA LYS A 33 0.70 -36.57 21.53
C LYS A 33 -0.66 -37.12 21.99
N ILE A 34 -1.36 -36.44 22.90
CA ILE A 34 -2.61 -36.94 23.53
C ILE A 34 -3.89 -36.53 22.77
N LYS A 35 -3.85 -35.50 21.93
CA LYS A 35 -4.99 -35.18 21.05
C LYS A 35 -4.99 -36.13 19.84
N GLY A 36 -5.71 -37.25 19.97
CA GLY A 36 -6.16 -38.02 18.80
C GLY A 36 -6.89 -37.12 17.79
N ASN A 37 -6.94 -37.53 16.53
CA ASN A 37 -7.61 -36.81 15.44
C ASN A 37 -9.07 -36.55 15.80
N LYS A 38 -9.35 -35.38 16.40
CA LYS A 38 -10.71 -34.85 16.46
C LYS A 38 -11.16 -34.65 15.01
N PRO A 39 -12.42 -34.94 14.67
CA PRO A 39 -12.98 -34.55 13.38
C PRO A 39 -12.70 -33.06 13.17
N LEU A 40 -12.26 -32.68 11.97
CA LEU A 40 -12.07 -31.28 11.63
C LEU A 40 -13.41 -30.56 11.74
N GLU A 41 -13.57 -29.77 12.80
CA GLU A 41 -14.72 -28.88 12.96
C GLU A 41 -14.56 -27.72 11.98
N LEU A 42 -15.58 -27.48 11.17
CA LEU A 42 -15.64 -26.29 10.30
C LEU A 42 -15.60 -25.04 11.18
N GLN A 43 -14.79 -24.07 10.77
CA GLN A 43 -14.69 -22.79 11.43
C GLN A 43 -15.89 -21.89 11.09
N GLU A 44 -16.42 -21.98 9.86
CA GLU A 44 -17.64 -21.31 9.43
C GLU A 44 -18.87 -22.18 9.68
N LYS A 45 -19.60 -21.88 10.75
CA LYS A 45 -20.81 -22.63 11.14
C LYS A 45 -22.03 -22.25 10.30
N ASN A 46 -22.08 -21.02 9.79
CA ASN A 46 -23.22 -20.47 9.06
C ASN A 46 -22.82 -20.13 7.61
N PHE A 47 -22.28 -21.12 6.90
CA PHE A 47 -21.80 -20.89 5.54
C PHE A 47 -22.98 -20.64 4.57
N LYS A 48 -22.76 -19.69 3.66
CA LYS A 48 -23.62 -19.46 2.48
C LYS A 48 -23.22 -20.44 1.37
N LYS A 49 -24.22 -20.97 0.67
CA LYS A 49 -24.01 -21.82 -0.51
C LYS A 49 -23.21 -21.06 -1.58
N ASP A 50 -22.24 -21.75 -2.17
CA ASP A 50 -21.40 -21.27 -3.27
C ASP A 50 -20.59 -20.00 -2.96
N VAL A 51 -20.31 -19.79 -1.67
CA VAL A 51 -19.36 -18.78 -1.17
C VAL A 51 -18.14 -19.49 -0.61
N VAL A 52 -16.96 -19.12 -1.09
CA VAL A 52 -15.67 -19.64 -0.64
C VAL A 52 -15.20 -18.87 0.58
N TYR A 53 -15.09 -19.53 1.72
CA TYR A 53 -14.49 -18.95 2.92
C TYR A 53 -13.00 -19.26 2.92
N LEU A 54 -12.18 -18.30 2.48
CA LEU A 54 -10.74 -18.46 2.32
C LEU A 54 -10.01 -18.08 3.61
N TYR A 55 -9.40 -19.07 4.26
CA TYR A 55 -8.53 -18.86 5.41
C TYR A 55 -7.10 -18.69 4.93
N GLN A 56 -6.51 -17.54 5.26
CA GLN A 56 -5.20 -17.13 4.78
C GLN A 56 -4.43 -16.27 5.78
N PHE A 57 -3.13 -16.08 5.53
CA PHE A 57 -2.37 -15.11 6.31
C PHE A 57 -2.84 -13.69 6.02
N PRO A 58 -2.77 -12.78 7.00
CA PRO A 58 -2.94 -11.36 6.75
C PRO A 58 -1.99 -10.86 5.65
N GLY A 59 -2.49 -9.92 4.84
CA GLY A 59 -1.72 -9.27 3.79
C GLY A 59 -0.86 -8.12 4.28
N THR A 60 -0.19 -7.50 3.32
CA THR A 60 0.49 -6.20 3.44
C THR A 60 -0.24 -5.18 2.57
N PRO A 61 0.14 -3.90 2.60
CA PRO A 61 -0.47 -2.88 1.73
C PRO A 61 -0.29 -3.15 0.23
N THR A 62 0.65 -4.04 -0.14
CA THR A 62 0.99 -4.35 -1.53
C THR A 62 0.61 -5.77 -1.95
N ALA A 63 0.13 -6.62 -1.03
CA ALA A 63 -0.25 -8.00 -1.31
C ALA A 63 -1.38 -8.47 -0.38
N SER A 64 -2.37 -9.20 -0.91
CA SER A 64 -3.54 -9.65 -0.14
C SER A 64 -3.22 -10.67 0.97
N SER A 65 -2.07 -11.35 0.86
CA SER A 65 -1.54 -12.27 1.87
C SER A 65 0.00 -12.29 1.85
N MET A 66 0.63 -12.67 2.97
CA MET A 66 2.07 -12.93 3.01
C MET A 66 2.49 -14.25 2.37
N SER A 67 1.55 -15.17 2.14
CA SER A 67 1.83 -16.46 1.50
C SER A 67 1.47 -16.42 0.00
N PRO A 68 2.39 -16.83 -0.89
CA PRO A 68 2.12 -16.85 -2.32
C PRO A 68 0.97 -17.79 -2.68
N PHE A 69 0.82 -18.90 -1.96
CA PHE A 69 -0.26 -19.86 -2.19
C PHE A 69 -1.63 -19.30 -1.82
N CYS A 70 -1.71 -18.43 -0.81
CA CYS A 70 -2.95 -17.74 -0.45
C CYS A 70 -3.37 -16.75 -1.55
N ILE A 71 -2.43 -15.92 -2.02
CA ILE A 71 -2.65 -15.00 -3.14
C ILE A 71 -3.11 -15.76 -4.39
N LYS A 72 -2.50 -16.92 -4.69
CA LYS A 72 -2.87 -17.77 -5.82
C LYS A 72 -4.33 -18.21 -5.79
N ILE A 73 -4.82 -18.71 -4.65
CA ILE A 73 -6.24 -19.13 -4.51
C ILE A 73 -7.17 -17.94 -4.70
N GLU A 74 -6.83 -16.83 -4.08
CA GLU A 74 -7.62 -15.60 -4.18
C GLU A 74 -7.69 -15.08 -5.61
N ALA A 75 -6.55 -15.05 -6.32
CA ALA A 75 -6.45 -14.68 -7.72
C ALA A 75 -7.27 -15.62 -8.62
N PHE A 76 -7.19 -16.94 -8.39
CA PHE A 76 -7.93 -17.94 -9.14
C PHE A 76 -9.45 -17.76 -9.00
N CYS A 77 -9.93 -17.62 -7.76
CA CYS A 77 -11.34 -17.40 -7.52
C CYS A 77 -11.84 -16.10 -8.17
N ARG A 78 -11.04 -15.02 -8.14
CA ARG A 78 -11.38 -13.76 -8.81
C ARG A 78 -11.41 -13.87 -10.33
N LEU A 79 -10.42 -14.53 -10.92
CA LEU A 79 -10.34 -14.78 -12.36
C LEU A 79 -11.63 -15.44 -12.87
N HIS A 80 -12.22 -16.32 -12.07
CA HIS A 80 -13.45 -17.04 -12.39
C HIS A 80 -14.73 -16.43 -11.80
N GLY A 81 -14.68 -15.22 -11.21
CA GLY A 81 -15.86 -14.55 -10.64
C GLY A 81 -16.49 -15.29 -9.45
N ILE A 82 -15.73 -16.15 -8.76
CA ILE A 82 -16.20 -16.91 -7.60
C ILE A 82 -16.30 -15.97 -6.39
N LYS A 83 -17.40 -16.04 -5.64
CA LYS A 83 -17.59 -15.26 -4.41
C LYS A 83 -16.66 -15.77 -3.32
N ILE A 84 -15.86 -14.87 -2.74
CA ILE A 84 -14.92 -15.18 -1.66
C ILE A 84 -15.19 -14.30 -0.45
N GLU A 85 -15.17 -14.89 0.73
CA GLU A 85 -15.02 -14.17 1.99
C GLU A 85 -13.68 -14.54 2.66
N ARG A 86 -12.83 -13.55 2.97
CA ARG A 86 -11.53 -13.79 3.60
C ARG A 86 -11.67 -14.01 5.10
N ARG A 87 -10.80 -14.87 5.64
CA ARG A 87 -10.62 -15.14 7.06
C ARG A 87 -9.12 -15.07 7.37
N ASN A 88 -8.65 -13.87 7.69
CA ASN A 88 -7.24 -13.62 7.96
C ASN A 88 -6.85 -14.20 9.33
N THR A 89 -5.85 -15.07 9.35
CA THR A 89 -5.41 -15.75 10.57
C THR A 89 -3.92 -16.10 10.51
N PHE A 90 -3.23 -15.94 11.64
CA PHE A 90 -1.87 -16.45 11.83
C PHE A 90 -1.85 -17.89 12.36
N ALA A 91 -2.93 -18.30 13.04
CA ALA A 91 -2.98 -19.55 13.81
C ALA A 91 -3.91 -20.61 13.20
N GLY A 92 -4.88 -20.22 12.36
CA GLY A 92 -5.80 -21.16 11.73
C GLY A 92 -5.06 -22.09 10.77
N ARG A 93 -5.43 -23.36 10.76
CA ARG A 93 -4.80 -24.38 9.91
C ARG A 93 -5.86 -25.32 9.34
N GLY A 94 -5.64 -25.73 8.10
CA GLY A 94 -6.46 -26.75 7.46
C GLY A 94 -6.11 -28.15 7.95
N SER A 95 -6.77 -29.14 7.37
CA SER A 95 -6.54 -30.58 7.61
C SER A 95 -5.10 -31.04 7.40
N ASN A 96 -4.32 -30.33 6.58
CA ASN A 96 -2.90 -30.59 6.33
C ASN A 96 -1.95 -29.80 7.27
N ASN A 97 -2.48 -29.09 8.26
CA ASN A 97 -1.75 -28.16 9.12
C ASN A 97 -1.10 -26.97 8.40
N LEU A 98 -1.62 -26.55 7.24
CA LEU A 98 -1.11 -25.42 6.45
C LEU A 98 -2.22 -24.39 6.14
N LEU A 99 -1.77 -23.24 5.62
CA LEU A 99 -2.60 -22.26 4.91
C LEU A 99 -2.10 -22.18 3.45
N PRO A 100 -2.96 -21.89 2.47
CA PRO A 100 -4.39 -21.65 2.60
C PRO A 100 -5.19 -22.95 2.80
N PHE A 101 -6.38 -22.80 3.38
CA PHE A 101 -7.48 -23.75 3.23
C PHE A 101 -8.78 -22.98 2.97
N ILE A 102 -9.76 -23.64 2.37
CA ILE A 102 -11.10 -23.07 2.17
C ILE A 102 -12.15 -23.91 2.87
N GLU A 103 -13.24 -23.27 3.23
CA GLU A 103 -14.50 -23.93 3.54
C GLU A 103 -15.51 -23.53 2.46
N LEU A 104 -16.12 -24.52 1.82
CA LEU A 104 -17.07 -24.33 0.74
C LEU A 104 -18.16 -25.39 0.85
N ASN A 105 -19.42 -24.96 0.85
CA ASN A 105 -20.57 -25.86 0.90
C ASN A 105 -20.51 -26.88 2.05
N GLY A 106 -20.01 -26.45 3.22
CA GLY A 106 -19.89 -27.30 4.40
C GLY A 106 -18.75 -28.32 4.35
N VAL A 107 -17.78 -28.15 3.43
CA VAL A 107 -16.61 -29.03 3.32
C VAL A 107 -15.34 -28.21 3.35
N GLN A 108 -14.36 -28.67 4.14
CA GLN A 108 -13.03 -28.07 4.16
C GLN A 108 -12.14 -28.68 3.07
N HIS A 109 -11.44 -27.83 2.33
CA HIS A 109 -10.42 -28.23 1.37
C HIS A 109 -9.10 -27.54 1.70
N SER A 110 -8.05 -28.34 1.87
CA SER A 110 -6.69 -27.87 2.16
C SER A 110 -5.78 -28.13 0.97
N ASP A 111 -4.62 -27.47 0.95
CA ASP A 111 -3.63 -27.49 -0.14
C ASP A 111 -4.07 -26.71 -1.39
N SER A 112 -3.25 -25.77 -1.85
CA SER A 112 -3.63 -24.86 -2.93
C SER A 112 -3.97 -25.59 -4.24
N GLN A 113 -3.27 -26.67 -4.55
CA GLN A 113 -3.48 -27.44 -5.77
C GLN A 113 -4.77 -28.26 -5.70
N LEU A 114 -5.02 -28.89 -4.56
CA LEU A 114 -6.26 -29.61 -4.33
C LEU A 114 -7.46 -28.65 -4.29
N ILE A 115 -7.32 -27.49 -3.66
CA ILE A 115 -8.36 -26.44 -3.62
C ILE A 115 -8.74 -26.02 -5.04
N ILE A 116 -7.78 -25.65 -5.89
CA ILE A 116 -8.06 -25.27 -7.28
C ILE A 116 -8.77 -26.40 -8.02
N ARG A 117 -8.29 -27.64 -7.90
CA ARG A 117 -8.93 -28.80 -8.52
C ARG A 117 -10.39 -28.96 -8.08
N ARG A 118 -10.68 -28.78 -6.78
CA ARG A 118 -12.05 -28.86 -6.25
C ARG A 118 -12.92 -27.70 -6.74
N LEU A 119 -12.41 -26.48 -6.75
CA LEU A 119 -13.13 -25.32 -7.28
C LEU A 119 -13.47 -25.50 -8.76
N THR A 120 -12.52 -25.95 -9.58
CA THR A 120 -12.76 -26.26 -11.00
C THR A 120 -13.86 -27.32 -11.18
N GLN A 121 -13.89 -28.35 -10.33
CA GLN A 121 -14.93 -29.39 -10.36
C GLN A 121 -16.29 -28.87 -9.91
N ILE A 122 -16.37 -28.17 -8.78
CA ILE A 122 -17.62 -27.71 -8.16
C ILE A 122 -18.30 -26.65 -9.04
N PHE A 123 -17.52 -25.71 -9.59
CA PHE A 123 -18.03 -24.62 -10.41
C PHE A 123 -17.97 -24.90 -11.92
N THR A 124 -17.57 -26.11 -12.32
CA THR A 124 -17.45 -26.54 -13.74
C THR A 124 -16.68 -25.52 -14.60
N LEU A 125 -15.49 -25.14 -14.12
CA LEU A 125 -14.69 -24.07 -14.71
C LEU A 125 -13.84 -24.57 -15.88
N LYS A 126 -13.69 -23.73 -16.91
CA LYS A 126 -12.74 -23.97 -18.00
C LYS A 126 -11.51 -23.07 -17.82
N ASN A 127 -10.43 -23.64 -17.26
CA ASN A 127 -9.20 -22.88 -16.96
C ASN A 127 -8.28 -22.69 -18.17
N TYR A 128 -8.39 -23.58 -19.17
CA TYR A 128 -7.53 -23.62 -20.35
C TYR A 128 -8.37 -23.84 -21.61
N LEU A 129 -7.86 -23.39 -22.75
CA LEU A 129 -8.56 -23.48 -24.03
C LEU A 129 -8.77 -24.93 -24.47
N ASP A 130 -7.74 -25.76 -24.31
CA ASP A 130 -7.67 -27.17 -24.67
C ASP A 130 -6.75 -27.97 -23.71
N ASP A 131 -6.78 -29.30 -23.83
CA ASP A 131 -6.06 -30.23 -22.95
C ASP A 131 -4.52 -30.17 -23.11
N HIS A 132 -4.02 -29.82 -24.30
CA HIS A 132 -2.59 -29.68 -24.53
C HIS A 132 -2.05 -28.44 -23.81
N ILE A 133 -2.75 -27.31 -23.91
CA ILE A 133 -2.42 -26.10 -23.13
C ILE A 133 -2.58 -26.37 -21.64
N ALA A 134 -3.57 -27.17 -21.21
CA ALA A 134 -3.70 -27.57 -19.82
C ALA A 134 -2.50 -28.40 -19.32
N ALA A 135 -1.97 -29.31 -20.13
CA ALA A 135 -0.78 -30.10 -19.80
C ALA A 135 0.48 -29.23 -19.69
N ILE A 136 0.69 -28.31 -20.64
CA ILE A 136 1.77 -27.31 -20.54
C ILE A 136 1.59 -26.47 -19.28
N GLY A 137 0.36 -26.00 -19.03
CA GLY A 137 0.05 -25.20 -17.86
C GLY A 137 0.35 -25.92 -16.55
N HIS A 138 0.08 -27.22 -16.47
CA HIS A 138 0.49 -28.01 -15.32
C HIS A 138 2.01 -28.03 -15.11
N ALA A 139 2.79 -28.21 -16.18
CA ALA A 139 4.26 -28.23 -16.10
C ALA A 139 4.81 -26.86 -15.65
N VAL A 140 4.31 -25.76 -16.22
CA VAL A 140 4.74 -24.40 -15.85
C VAL A 140 4.30 -24.07 -14.42
N ASP A 141 3.11 -24.51 -14.00
CA ASP A 141 2.64 -24.34 -12.63
C ASP A 141 3.57 -25.05 -11.62
N ARG A 142 4.02 -26.29 -11.93
CA ARG A 142 5.02 -27.00 -11.10
C ARG A 142 6.37 -26.32 -11.06
N LEU A 143 6.84 -25.77 -12.18
CA LEU A 143 8.08 -24.99 -12.23
C LEU A 143 8.00 -23.82 -11.24
N ILE A 144 6.93 -23.03 -11.33
CA ILE A 144 6.75 -21.81 -10.53
C ILE A 144 6.52 -22.14 -9.05
N ASP A 145 5.54 -23.00 -8.73
CA ASP A 145 5.12 -23.26 -7.33
C ASP A 145 6.10 -24.11 -6.53
N ASN A 146 7.02 -24.83 -7.20
CA ASN A 146 7.98 -25.68 -6.53
C ASN A 146 9.42 -25.17 -6.72
N HIS A 147 9.99 -25.31 -7.91
CA HIS A 147 11.41 -25.04 -8.11
C HIS A 147 11.73 -23.54 -7.95
N THR A 148 11.01 -22.68 -8.68
CA THR A 148 11.21 -21.23 -8.63
C THR A 148 10.89 -20.67 -7.25
N PHE A 149 9.76 -21.07 -6.64
CA PHE A 149 9.42 -20.66 -5.27
C PHE A 149 10.51 -20.97 -4.25
N ASN A 150 11.03 -22.22 -4.23
CA ASN A 150 12.05 -22.60 -3.26
C ASN A 150 13.37 -21.86 -3.50
N LEU A 151 13.75 -21.60 -4.76
CA LEU A 151 14.90 -20.77 -5.09
C LEU A 151 14.72 -19.30 -4.67
N MET A 152 13.55 -18.72 -4.89
CA MET A 152 13.20 -17.38 -4.41
C MET A 152 13.25 -17.31 -2.88
N LEU A 153 12.81 -18.38 -2.20
CA LEU A 153 12.87 -18.48 -0.76
C LEU A 153 14.30 -18.53 -0.23
N LEU A 154 15.18 -19.31 -0.86
CA LEU A 154 16.61 -19.35 -0.54
C LEU A 154 17.28 -17.99 -0.74
N ALA A 155 16.95 -17.29 -1.82
CA ALA A 155 17.42 -15.93 -2.08
C ALA A 155 16.92 -14.90 -1.04
N LYS A 156 15.83 -15.19 -0.34
CA LYS A 156 15.25 -14.35 0.72
C LYS A 156 15.88 -14.58 2.09
N VAL A 157 16.44 -15.76 2.35
CA VAL A 157 17.04 -16.12 3.66
C VAL A 157 18.03 -15.06 4.19
N PRO A 158 18.93 -14.48 3.38
CA PRO A 158 19.90 -13.48 3.86
C PRO A 158 19.28 -12.18 4.39
N VAL A 159 18.03 -11.87 4.03
CA VAL A 159 17.33 -10.63 4.44
C VAL A 159 16.07 -10.91 5.28
N ILE A 160 15.93 -12.14 5.76
CA ILE A 160 14.71 -12.58 6.43
C ILE A 160 14.49 -11.90 7.78
N ASP A 161 15.56 -11.42 8.41
CA ASP A 161 15.55 -10.60 9.62
C ASP A 161 14.81 -9.27 9.38
N LYS A 162 15.04 -8.61 8.24
CA LYS A 162 14.32 -7.38 7.85
C LYS A 162 12.82 -7.65 7.69
N PHE A 163 12.47 -8.79 7.11
CA PHE A 163 11.09 -9.23 6.96
C PHE A 163 10.44 -9.46 8.34
N VAL A 164 11.12 -10.18 9.24
CA VAL A 164 10.65 -10.40 10.62
C VAL A 164 10.51 -9.08 11.38
N GLY A 165 11.47 -8.16 11.24
CA GLY A 165 11.43 -6.84 11.87
C GLY A 165 10.25 -5.99 11.39
N ALA A 166 9.95 -6.01 10.09
CA ALA A 166 8.78 -5.32 9.53
C ALA A 166 7.47 -5.89 10.08
N ILE A 167 7.34 -7.21 10.16
CA ILE A 167 6.16 -7.85 10.76
C ILE A 167 6.08 -7.52 12.25
N ALA A 168 7.18 -7.57 13.00
CA ALA A 168 7.21 -7.21 14.42
C ALA A 168 6.67 -5.79 14.64
N ALA A 169 7.18 -4.83 13.88
CA ALA A 169 6.75 -3.44 13.96
C ALA A 169 5.25 -3.28 13.64
N SER A 170 4.77 -3.96 12.60
CA SER A 170 3.35 -3.91 12.22
C SER A 170 2.40 -4.55 13.25
N ASN A 171 2.90 -5.49 14.06
CA ASN A 171 2.14 -6.16 15.13
C ASN A 171 2.31 -5.47 16.49
N GLY A 172 2.78 -4.23 16.53
CA GLY A 172 2.84 -3.42 17.75
C GLY A 172 3.98 -3.81 18.70
N VAL A 173 5.00 -4.54 18.22
CA VAL A 173 6.24 -4.73 18.99
C VAL A 173 6.91 -3.37 19.20
N PRO A 174 7.25 -3.00 20.45
CA PRO A 174 7.92 -1.74 20.74
C PRO A 174 9.18 -1.53 19.91
N SER A 175 9.38 -0.33 19.40
CA SER A 175 10.46 0.01 18.45
C SER A 175 11.85 -0.40 18.92
N PHE A 176 12.13 -0.30 20.23
CA PHE A 176 13.42 -0.72 20.81
C PHE A 176 13.60 -2.25 20.90
N LEU A 177 12.52 -3.03 20.83
CA LEU A 177 12.55 -4.51 20.82
C LEU A 177 12.52 -5.10 19.41
N VAL A 178 12.13 -4.32 18.39
CA VAL A 178 12.10 -4.75 16.98
C VAL A 178 13.46 -5.32 16.50
N PRO A 179 14.63 -4.71 16.78
CA PRO A 179 15.91 -5.27 16.36
C PRO A 179 16.20 -6.64 16.98
N ILE A 180 15.82 -6.84 18.25
CA ILE A 180 16.00 -8.11 18.95
C ILE A 180 15.09 -9.19 18.32
N ALA A 181 13.83 -8.84 18.09
CA ALA A 181 12.86 -9.71 17.46
C ALA A 181 13.28 -10.09 16.03
N ALA A 182 13.80 -9.14 15.26
CA ALA A 182 14.33 -9.33 13.91
C ALA A 182 15.51 -10.31 13.88
N ILE A 183 16.50 -10.14 14.77
CA ILE A 183 17.69 -11.01 14.81
C ILE A 183 17.31 -12.43 15.23
N LEU A 184 16.59 -12.58 16.35
CA LEU A 184 16.24 -13.90 16.89
C LEU A 184 15.27 -14.63 15.99
N GLY A 185 14.19 -13.96 15.58
CA GLY A 185 13.20 -14.51 14.68
C GLY A 185 13.74 -14.76 13.27
N GLY A 186 14.60 -13.87 12.77
CA GLY A 186 15.25 -14.01 11.48
C GLY A 186 16.18 -15.22 11.42
N LYS A 187 17.03 -15.43 12.43
CA LYS A 187 17.88 -16.63 12.52
C LYS A 187 17.07 -17.93 12.57
N TYR A 188 16.02 -17.95 13.39
CA TYR A 188 15.13 -19.11 13.52
C TYR A 188 14.44 -19.43 12.19
N MET A 189 13.77 -18.43 11.61
CA MET A 189 12.99 -18.60 10.39
C MET A 189 13.87 -18.87 9.17
N GLY A 190 15.01 -18.20 9.05
CA GLY A 190 15.99 -18.43 8.00
C GLY A 190 16.54 -19.85 7.99
N LYS A 191 16.89 -20.40 9.17
CA LYS A 191 17.38 -21.79 9.29
C LYS A 191 16.34 -22.80 8.81
N LYS A 192 15.07 -22.63 9.18
CA LYS A 192 14.03 -23.61 8.82
C LYS A 192 13.56 -23.46 7.38
N MET A 193 13.28 -22.23 6.94
CA MET A 193 12.88 -21.96 5.56
C MET A 193 13.97 -22.37 4.57
N GLY A 194 15.22 -21.97 4.83
CA GLY A 194 16.36 -22.36 4.00
C GLY A 194 16.59 -23.87 4.01
N GLY A 195 16.47 -24.52 5.18
CA GLY A 195 16.59 -25.97 5.28
C GLY A 195 15.53 -26.73 4.46
N ARG A 196 14.27 -26.29 4.49
CA ARG A 196 13.18 -26.90 3.70
C ARG A 196 13.36 -26.65 2.20
N ALA A 197 13.65 -25.42 1.81
CA ALA A 197 13.85 -25.09 0.41
C ALA A 197 15.04 -25.86 -0.22
N ALA A 198 16.11 -26.04 0.55
CA ALA A 198 17.26 -26.83 0.14
C ALA A 198 16.96 -28.35 0.04
N ILE A 199 15.95 -28.86 0.75
CA ILE A 199 15.50 -30.25 0.57
C ILE A 199 14.79 -30.41 -0.78
N SER A 200 13.98 -29.42 -1.18
CA SER A 200 13.22 -29.45 -2.43
C SER A 200 14.08 -29.24 -3.68
N VAL A 201 15.07 -28.35 -3.60
CA VAL A 201 15.93 -27.97 -4.74
C VAL A 201 17.22 -28.77 -4.78
N GLY A 202 17.77 -29.11 -3.61
CA GLY A 202 19.13 -29.61 -3.44
C GLY A 202 20.02 -28.61 -2.69
N LYS A 203 21.15 -29.11 -2.17
CA LYS A 203 22.13 -28.31 -1.40
C LYS A 203 23.21 -27.79 -2.34
N PHE A 204 23.21 -26.48 -2.57
CA PHE A 204 24.14 -25.79 -3.45
C PHE A 204 24.73 -24.55 -2.75
N LYS A 205 25.73 -23.94 -3.36
CA LYS A 205 26.29 -22.65 -2.95
C LYS A 205 25.39 -21.51 -3.41
N GLU A 206 25.53 -20.36 -2.77
CA GLU A 206 24.72 -19.17 -3.12
C GLU A 206 24.80 -18.77 -4.61
N PRO A 207 25.98 -18.75 -5.27
CA PRO A 207 26.05 -18.42 -6.70
C PRO A 207 25.29 -19.43 -7.59
N GLU A 208 25.34 -20.72 -7.25
CA GLU A 208 24.64 -21.79 -7.96
C GLU A 208 23.11 -21.65 -7.82
N TYR A 209 22.62 -21.30 -6.62
CA TYR A 209 21.20 -20.97 -6.44
C TYR A 209 20.77 -19.76 -7.28
N LYS A 210 21.61 -18.72 -7.35
CA LYS A 210 21.34 -17.53 -8.17
C LYS A 210 21.31 -17.84 -9.66
N GLU A 211 22.18 -18.75 -10.11
CA GLU A 211 22.21 -19.24 -11.49
C GLU A 211 20.96 -20.05 -11.83
N LEU A 212 20.56 -21.00 -10.97
CA LEU A 212 19.34 -21.79 -11.15
C LEU A 212 18.09 -20.90 -11.20
N LEU A 213 17.99 -19.91 -10.29
CA LEU A 213 16.87 -18.98 -10.27
C LEU A 213 16.83 -18.10 -11.52
N ARG A 214 18.00 -17.64 -11.98
CA ARG A 214 18.12 -16.90 -13.24
C ARG A 214 17.64 -17.75 -14.41
N ASN A 215 18.04 -19.02 -14.47
CA ASN A 215 17.59 -19.94 -15.51
C ASN A 215 16.06 -20.13 -15.49
N ASP A 216 15.45 -20.34 -14.32
CA ASP A 216 13.99 -20.42 -14.19
C ASP A 216 13.30 -19.18 -14.76
N PHE A 217 13.79 -17.98 -14.44
CA PHE A 217 13.24 -16.74 -14.98
C PHE A 217 13.45 -16.63 -16.49
N THR A 218 14.59 -17.10 -17.02
CA THR A 218 14.85 -17.17 -18.46
C THR A 218 13.84 -18.09 -19.14
N GLN A 219 13.50 -19.24 -18.56
CA GLN A 219 12.49 -20.14 -19.10
C GLN A 219 11.10 -19.51 -19.06
N LEU A 220 10.72 -18.86 -17.96
CA LEU A 220 9.43 -18.14 -17.86
C LEU A 220 9.32 -17.01 -18.88
N GLN A 221 10.38 -16.24 -19.08
CA GLN A 221 10.42 -15.19 -20.10
C GLN A 221 10.36 -15.77 -21.53
N THR A 222 10.98 -16.92 -21.76
CA THR A 222 10.92 -17.62 -23.05
C THR A 222 9.50 -18.15 -23.33
N ILE A 223 8.86 -18.75 -22.32
CA ILE A 223 7.46 -19.20 -22.38
C ILE A 223 6.54 -18.03 -22.70
N LEU A 224 6.69 -16.90 -21.99
CA LEU A 224 5.97 -15.66 -22.23
C LEU A 224 6.15 -15.20 -23.68
N GLY A 225 7.39 -15.07 -24.16
CA GLY A 225 7.69 -14.60 -25.51
C GLY A 225 7.01 -13.26 -25.81
N LYS A 226 6.19 -13.22 -26.86
CA LYS A 226 5.40 -12.02 -27.25
C LYS A 226 3.95 -12.02 -26.70
N LYS A 227 3.57 -13.03 -25.92
CA LYS A 227 2.19 -13.21 -25.45
C LYS A 227 1.86 -12.23 -24.31
N LYS A 228 0.58 -11.87 -24.18
CA LYS A 228 0.12 -11.02 -23.09
C LYS A 228 0.22 -11.71 -21.72
N PHE A 229 -0.10 -13.00 -21.65
CA PHE A 229 0.01 -13.86 -20.48
C PHE A 229 0.89 -15.08 -20.79
N LEU A 230 1.27 -15.88 -19.78
CA LEU A 230 2.27 -16.94 -19.97
C LEU A 230 1.89 -17.93 -21.07
N LEU A 231 0.60 -18.24 -21.20
CA LEU A 231 0.10 -19.26 -22.14
C LEU A 231 -0.83 -18.70 -23.23
N GLY A 232 -0.96 -17.38 -23.37
CA GLY A 232 -1.79 -16.81 -24.43
C GLY A 232 -2.19 -15.35 -24.22
N GLU A 233 -3.30 -14.96 -24.84
CA GLU A 233 -3.87 -13.60 -24.75
C GLU A 233 -4.77 -13.41 -23.53
N GLU A 234 -5.30 -14.50 -22.96
CA GLU A 234 -6.13 -14.51 -21.77
C GLU A 234 -5.38 -15.10 -20.56
N PRO A 235 -5.62 -14.59 -19.35
CA PRO A 235 -5.00 -15.11 -18.15
C PRO A 235 -5.53 -16.52 -17.81
N THR A 236 -4.63 -17.38 -17.35
CA THR A 236 -4.93 -18.76 -16.94
C THR A 236 -4.55 -18.98 -15.47
N LEU A 237 -4.73 -20.22 -14.98
CA LEU A 237 -4.26 -20.61 -13.66
C LEU A 237 -2.76 -20.33 -13.46
N VAL A 238 -1.93 -20.49 -14.49
CA VAL A 238 -0.48 -20.26 -14.37
C VAL A 238 -0.17 -18.80 -14.05
N ASP A 239 -0.96 -17.87 -14.56
CA ASP A 239 -0.81 -16.45 -14.24
C ASP A 239 -1.23 -16.13 -12.80
N CYS A 240 -2.22 -16.85 -12.25
CA CYS A 240 -2.57 -16.77 -10.82
C CYS A 240 -1.41 -17.27 -9.94
N THR A 241 -0.69 -18.28 -10.41
CA THR A 241 0.49 -18.85 -9.72
C THR A 241 1.67 -17.91 -9.76
N ALA A 242 1.98 -17.36 -10.94
CA ALA A 242 3.01 -16.35 -11.10
C ALA A 242 2.71 -15.14 -10.20
N LEU A 243 1.45 -14.67 -10.19
CA LEU A 243 1.03 -13.60 -9.30
C LEU A 243 1.28 -13.92 -7.83
N GLY A 244 0.94 -15.13 -7.39
CA GLY A 244 1.16 -15.55 -6.02
C GLY A 244 2.63 -15.40 -5.64
N GLN A 245 3.52 -16.00 -6.44
CA GLN A 245 4.96 -16.01 -6.14
C GLN A 245 5.61 -14.62 -6.25
N PHE A 246 5.40 -13.92 -7.36
CA PHE A 246 6.01 -12.60 -7.58
C PHE A 246 5.34 -11.50 -6.73
N GLY A 247 4.04 -11.60 -6.47
CA GLY A 247 3.32 -10.68 -5.59
C GLY A 247 3.80 -10.79 -4.14
N ALA A 248 3.92 -12.00 -3.61
CA ALA A 248 4.44 -12.21 -2.25
C ALA A 248 5.91 -11.79 -2.11
N ALA A 249 6.73 -11.95 -3.16
CA ALA A 249 8.12 -11.47 -3.16
C ALA A 249 8.21 -9.95 -3.02
N ASN A 250 7.28 -9.21 -3.64
CA ASN A 250 7.19 -7.75 -3.58
C ASN A 250 6.36 -7.21 -2.39
N ALA A 251 5.87 -8.08 -1.51
CA ALA A 251 4.98 -7.70 -0.40
C ALA A 251 5.64 -6.80 0.66
N ILE A 252 6.97 -6.80 0.77
CA ILE A 252 7.73 -5.98 1.72
C ILE A 252 8.89 -5.27 1.00
N PRO A 253 8.67 -4.06 0.46
CA PRO A 253 9.69 -3.32 -0.30
C PRO A 253 10.97 -3.03 0.49
N SER A 254 10.91 -2.94 1.82
CA SER A 254 12.08 -2.72 2.68
C SER A 254 13.01 -3.93 2.78
N ALA A 255 12.54 -5.12 2.40
CA ALA A 255 13.31 -6.36 2.37
C ALA A 255 13.69 -6.70 0.93
N ARG A 256 14.36 -5.78 0.22
CA ARG A 256 14.90 -6.03 -1.12
C ARG A 256 15.98 -7.12 -1.08
N PHE A 257 15.95 -8.04 -2.05
CA PHE A 257 16.90 -9.15 -2.24
C PHE A 257 17.02 -9.53 -3.71
N TYR A 258 17.88 -10.49 -4.04
CA TYR A 258 18.29 -10.86 -5.39
C TYR A 258 17.16 -10.99 -6.44
N VAL A 259 15.98 -11.51 -6.07
CA VAL A 259 14.82 -11.56 -6.98
C VAL A 259 14.46 -10.18 -7.53
N HIS A 260 14.49 -9.15 -6.69
CA HIS A 260 14.18 -7.77 -7.10
C HIS A 260 15.23 -7.23 -8.06
N ASP A 261 16.51 -7.49 -7.77
CA ASP A 261 17.62 -7.08 -8.64
C ASP A 261 17.56 -7.78 -10.01
N LEU A 262 17.17 -9.05 -10.00
CA LEU A 262 16.99 -9.85 -11.21
C LEU A 262 15.81 -9.34 -12.05
N ILE A 263 14.64 -9.11 -11.45
CA ILE A 263 13.46 -8.56 -12.15
C ILE A 263 13.74 -7.15 -12.66
N ASP A 264 14.46 -6.32 -11.91
CA ASP A 264 14.77 -4.94 -12.30
C ASP A 264 15.87 -4.82 -13.35
N SER A 265 16.60 -5.91 -13.64
CA SER A 265 17.64 -5.92 -14.66
C SER A 265 17.08 -5.72 -16.07
N SER A 266 17.91 -5.20 -16.98
CA SER A 266 17.56 -5.07 -18.40
C SER A 266 17.28 -6.42 -19.07
N GLU A 267 17.91 -7.50 -18.57
CA GLU A 267 17.71 -8.87 -19.07
C GLU A 267 16.26 -9.34 -18.93
N PHE A 268 15.61 -9.00 -17.81
CA PHE A 268 14.26 -9.47 -17.48
C PHE A 268 13.19 -8.39 -17.64
N ALA A 269 13.46 -7.35 -18.45
CA ALA A 269 12.49 -6.29 -18.71
C ALA A 269 11.13 -6.83 -19.24
N PRO A 270 11.06 -7.78 -20.19
CA PRO A 270 9.78 -8.38 -20.60
C PRO A 270 9.03 -9.07 -19.45
N LEU A 271 9.75 -9.84 -18.63
CA LEU A 271 9.15 -10.52 -17.47
C LEU A 271 8.67 -9.51 -16.42
N LYS A 272 9.39 -8.41 -16.19
CA LYS A 272 8.98 -7.32 -15.30
C LYS A 272 7.68 -6.67 -15.76
N GLU A 273 7.56 -6.36 -17.06
CA GLU A 273 6.31 -5.81 -17.61
C GLU A 273 5.15 -6.80 -17.52
N TYR A 274 5.41 -8.10 -17.70
CA TYR A 274 4.42 -9.15 -17.43
C TYR A 274 3.98 -9.18 -15.95
N ILE A 275 4.91 -9.17 -15.00
CA ILE A 275 4.60 -9.18 -13.57
C ILE A 275 3.73 -7.98 -13.19
N LYS A 276 4.07 -6.78 -13.69
CA LYS A 276 3.26 -5.57 -13.49
C LYS A 276 1.83 -5.76 -14.01
N ARG A 277 1.69 -6.30 -15.23
CA ARG A 277 0.39 -6.53 -15.87
C ARG A 277 -0.46 -7.52 -15.08
N VAL A 278 0.11 -8.65 -14.62
CA VAL A 278 -0.63 -9.63 -13.82
C VAL A 278 -1.03 -9.09 -12.45
N LEU A 279 -0.12 -8.38 -11.76
CA LEU A 279 -0.43 -7.67 -10.50
C LEU A 279 -1.60 -6.72 -10.68
N MET A 280 -1.65 -6.03 -11.82
CA MET A 280 -2.72 -5.11 -12.10
C MET A 280 -4.04 -5.79 -12.44
N THR A 281 -4.04 -6.85 -13.26
CA THR A 281 -5.26 -7.63 -13.58
C THR A 281 -6.00 -8.03 -12.31
N VAL A 282 -5.29 -8.48 -11.27
CA VAL A 282 -5.95 -8.88 -10.03
C VAL A 282 -6.41 -7.71 -9.16
N LYS A 283 -5.71 -6.56 -9.19
CA LYS A 283 -6.25 -5.31 -8.62
C LYS A 283 -7.53 -4.86 -9.34
N LEU A 284 -7.66 -5.07 -10.65
CA LEU A 284 -8.89 -4.76 -11.38
C LEU A 284 -10.04 -5.65 -10.94
N LEU A 285 -9.77 -6.95 -10.79
CA LEU A 285 -10.75 -7.93 -10.32
C LEU A 285 -11.18 -7.72 -8.85
N GLU A 286 -10.36 -7.05 -8.03
CA GLU A 286 -10.69 -6.69 -6.65
C GLU A 286 -11.79 -5.63 -6.51
N ASN A 287 -11.86 -4.69 -7.46
CA ASN A 287 -12.58 -3.44 -7.25
C ASN A 287 -13.83 -3.29 -8.14
N ASN A 288 -14.26 -4.34 -8.84
CA ASN A 288 -15.25 -4.22 -9.92
C ASN A 288 -14.86 -3.07 -10.86
N TYR A 289 -13.60 -3.06 -11.27
CA TYR A 289 -13.04 -1.94 -12.01
C TYR A 289 -13.85 -1.68 -13.27
N LYS A 290 -14.23 -0.42 -13.49
CA LYS A 290 -15.01 -0.02 -14.66
C LYS A 290 -14.02 0.55 -15.66
N GLU A 291 -14.04 0.01 -16.87
CA GLU A 291 -13.28 0.55 -17.98
C GLU A 291 -13.59 2.06 -18.13
N ASP A 292 -12.54 2.84 -18.40
CA ASP A 292 -12.56 4.29 -18.57
C ASP A 292 -13.03 5.10 -17.35
N LEU A 293 -13.12 4.47 -16.17
CA LEU A 293 -13.31 5.16 -14.90
C LEU A 293 -11.96 5.47 -14.26
N VAL A 294 -11.72 6.74 -13.95
CA VAL A 294 -10.53 7.21 -13.23
C VAL A 294 -10.73 7.03 -11.72
N TYR A 295 -9.96 6.18 -11.07
CA TYR A 295 -9.99 6.03 -9.62
C TYR A 295 -8.91 6.93 -9.01
N LEU A 296 -9.32 8.09 -8.49
CA LEU A 296 -8.43 9.13 -7.96
C LEU A 296 -8.19 8.96 -6.46
N PHE A 297 -6.95 8.64 -6.11
CA PHE A 297 -6.48 8.52 -4.75
C PHE A 297 -5.88 9.85 -4.29
N GLN A 298 -6.50 10.45 -3.27
CA GLN A 298 -6.14 11.76 -2.77
C GLN A 298 -6.28 11.87 -1.26
N PHE A 299 -5.61 12.88 -0.67
CA PHE A 299 -5.81 13.21 0.75
C PHE A 299 -7.26 13.61 1.03
N PRO A 300 -7.76 13.36 2.25
CA PRO A 300 -9.10 13.75 2.63
C PRO A 300 -9.32 15.26 2.48
N GLY A 301 -10.52 15.62 2.03
CA GLY A 301 -10.96 17.00 1.88
C GLY A 301 -11.45 17.66 3.16
N THR A 302 -11.66 18.95 3.08
CA THR A 302 -12.33 19.78 4.09
C THR A 302 -13.72 20.19 3.58
N PRO A 303 -14.58 20.83 4.41
CA PRO A 303 -15.80 21.47 3.91
C PRO A 303 -15.56 22.51 2.82
N TYR A 304 -14.33 22.97 2.59
CA TYR A 304 -13.99 24.03 1.65
C TYR A 304 -13.21 23.53 0.42
N ALA A 305 -12.44 22.43 0.55
CA ALA A 305 -11.64 21.85 -0.53
C ALA A 305 -11.81 20.33 -0.64
N PRO A 306 -11.79 19.72 -1.86
CA PRO A 306 -11.95 18.28 -2.01
C PRO A 306 -10.73 17.49 -1.50
N SER A 307 -9.57 18.17 -1.37
CA SER A 307 -8.36 17.66 -0.76
C SER A 307 -7.61 18.80 -0.07
N VAL A 308 -6.77 18.49 0.91
CA VAL A 308 -5.81 19.46 1.49
C VAL A 308 -4.56 19.65 0.64
N SER A 309 -4.31 18.77 -0.33
CA SER A 309 -3.15 18.85 -1.23
C SER A 309 -3.48 19.61 -2.51
N PRO A 310 -2.65 20.60 -2.91
CA PRO A 310 -2.86 21.34 -4.15
C PRO A 310 -2.78 20.44 -5.38
N TYR A 311 -1.88 19.46 -5.37
CA TYR A 311 -1.73 18.51 -6.46
C TYR A 311 -2.96 17.60 -6.64
N CYS A 312 -3.62 17.21 -5.54
CA CYS A 312 -4.85 16.43 -5.60
C CYS A 312 -6.01 17.24 -6.18
N ILE A 313 -6.19 18.48 -5.70
CA ILE A 313 -7.19 19.41 -6.24
C ILE A 313 -6.96 19.64 -7.73
N LYS A 314 -5.69 19.81 -8.15
CA LYS A 314 -5.32 19.99 -9.56
C LYS A 314 -5.78 18.83 -10.44
N VAL A 315 -5.51 17.58 -10.05
CA VAL A 315 -5.93 16.40 -10.83
C VAL A 315 -7.45 16.27 -10.86
N GLU A 316 -8.11 16.48 -9.73
CA GLU A 316 -9.58 16.44 -9.68
C GLU A 316 -10.21 17.52 -10.56
N ALA A 317 -9.66 18.74 -10.51
CA ALA A 317 -10.10 19.85 -11.35
C ALA A 317 -9.95 19.54 -12.83
N PHE A 318 -8.82 18.93 -13.21
CA PHE A 318 -8.58 18.49 -14.58
C PHE A 318 -9.60 17.42 -15.03
N CYS A 319 -9.88 16.42 -14.19
CA CYS A 319 -10.90 15.41 -14.50
C CYS A 319 -12.28 16.05 -14.71
N ARG A 320 -12.64 17.03 -13.88
CA ARG A 320 -13.92 17.77 -14.00
C ARG A 320 -13.97 18.65 -15.25
N LEU A 321 -12.89 19.37 -15.55
CA LEU A 321 -12.79 20.25 -16.72
C LEU A 321 -13.09 19.51 -18.04
N HIS A 322 -12.71 18.23 -18.10
CA HIS A 322 -12.86 17.40 -19.29
C HIS A 322 -14.00 16.38 -19.18
N ASP A 323 -14.92 16.54 -18.22
CA ASP A 323 -16.05 15.63 -17.99
C ASP A 323 -15.64 14.14 -17.90
N LEU A 324 -14.44 13.87 -17.39
CA LEU A 324 -13.97 12.50 -17.20
C LEU A 324 -14.79 11.84 -16.09
N LYS A 325 -15.17 10.57 -16.30
CA LYS A 325 -15.76 9.77 -15.22
C LYS A 325 -14.66 9.47 -14.20
N PHE A 326 -14.87 9.86 -12.94
CA PHE A 326 -13.92 9.54 -11.88
C PHE A 326 -14.60 9.28 -10.52
N GLU A 327 -13.94 8.45 -9.71
CA GLU A 327 -14.25 8.27 -8.29
C GLU A 327 -13.10 8.82 -7.45
N ALA A 328 -13.37 9.79 -6.58
CA ALA A 328 -12.38 10.40 -5.69
C ALA A 328 -12.65 10.05 -4.21
N GLY A 329 -11.63 10.22 -3.36
CA GLY A 329 -11.75 9.98 -1.92
C GLY A 329 -11.68 8.50 -1.51
N LEU A 330 -11.17 7.65 -2.39
CA LEU A 330 -11.06 6.20 -2.22
C LEU A 330 -10.14 5.73 -1.08
N PHE A 331 -9.41 6.67 -0.46
CA PHE A 331 -8.60 6.43 0.73
C PHE A 331 -9.39 5.78 1.89
N GLN A 332 -10.73 5.91 1.88
CA GLN A 332 -11.64 5.30 2.87
C GLN A 332 -12.19 3.92 2.47
N ARG A 333 -12.11 3.50 1.20
CA ARG A 333 -12.72 2.25 0.72
C ARG A 333 -11.86 1.01 0.95
N ARG A 334 -10.56 1.16 1.21
CA ARG A 334 -9.63 0.05 1.47
C ARG A 334 -9.06 0.23 2.88
N ASN A 335 -9.26 -0.75 3.75
CA ASN A 335 -8.99 -0.73 5.20
C ASN A 335 -7.51 -0.54 5.64
N THR A 336 -6.66 0.14 4.86
CA THR A 336 -5.24 0.36 5.20
C THR A 336 -4.71 1.71 4.72
N PHE A 337 -4.23 2.53 5.66
CA PHE A 337 -3.62 3.87 5.52
C PHE A 337 -2.30 3.93 4.73
N SER A 338 -1.91 2.85 4.06
CA SER A 338 -0.56 2.60 3.53
C SER A 338 -0.51 2.46 2.02
N GLU A 339 -1.64 2.62 1.33
CA GLU A 339 -1.67 2.65 -0.14
C GLU A 339 -1.29 4.04 -0.64
N HIS A 340 0.00 4.22 -0.83
CA HIS A 340 0.53 5.30 -1.62
C HIS A 340 0.82 4.79 -3.05
N GLY A 341 0.88 5.68 -4.04
CA GLY A 341 1.30 5.29 -5.39
C GLY A 341 2.74 4.72 -5.39
N GLN A 342 3.22 4.18 -6.52
CA GLN A 342 4.59 3.61 -6.68
C GLN A 342 5.73 4.43 -6.03
N ASN A 343 5.55 5.74 -5.78
CA ASN A 343 6.50 6.66 -5.15
C ASN A 343 6.21 7.04 -3.69
N ASN A 344 5.33 6.33 -2.99
CA ASN A 344 4.83 6.69 -1.68
C ASN A 344 4.19 8.10 -1.57
N LYS A 345 3.55 8.58 -2.65
CA LYS A 345 2.93 9.92 -2.73
C LYS A 345 1.50 9.86 -3.28
N VAL A 346 0.73 10.91 -3.01
CA VAL A 346 -0.58 11.21 -3.64
C VAL A 346 -0.53 12.65 -4.22
N PRO A 347 -1.29 12.97 -5.29
CA PRO A 347 -2.27 12.11 -5.96
C PRO A 347 -1.62 10.99 -6.78
N PHE A 348 -2.35 9.88 -6.88
CA PHE A 348 -2.17 8.89 -7.93
C PHE A 348 -3.55 8.47 -8.46
N ILE A 349 -3.60 7.97 -9.69
CA ILE A 349 -4.81 7.38 -10.25
C ILE A 349 -4.57 5.91 -10.58
N GLU A 350 -5.62 5.12 -10.49
CA GLU A 350 -5.73 3.86 -11.22
C GLU A 350 -6.66 4.14 -12.41
N LEU A 351 -6.22 3.81 -13.64
CA LEU A 351 -6.97 3.95 -14.90
C LEU A 351 -6.69 2.74 -15.80
N ASN A 352 -7.72 2.02 -16.24
CA ASN A 352 -7.65 0.93 -17.21
C ASN A 352 -6.56 -0.13 -16.95
N GLY A 353 -6.32 -0.43 -15.67
CA GLY A 353 -5.27 -1.38 -15.37
C GLY A 353 -3.87 -0.81 -15.48
N GLU A 354 -3.69 0.50 -15.32
CA GLU A 354 -2.42 1.13 -15.02
C GLU A 354 -2.52 2.10 -13.84
N GLN A 355 -1.44 2.23 -13.06
CA GLN A 355 -1.33 3.22 -12.00
C GLN A 355 -0.43 4.35 -12.46
N TYR A 356 -0.91 5.58 -12.37
CA TYR A 356 -0.14 6.78 -12.70
C TYR A 356 0.05 7.63 -11.44
N CYS A 357 1.31 7.95 -11.15
CA CYS A 357 1.70 8.78 -10.01
C CYS A 357 2.22 10.13 -10.51
N ASP A 358 2.20 11.14 -9.64
CA ASP A 358 2.56 12.54 -9.94
C ASP A 358 1.49 13.28 -10.75
N SER A 359 1.04 14.44 -10.27
CA SER A 359 -0.07 15.18 -10.89
C SER A 359 0.19 15.56 -12.35
N GLN A 360 1.44 15.87 -12.72
CA GLN A 360 1.78 16.26 -14.09
C GLN A 360 1.78 15.05 -15.03
N ILE A 361 2.38 13.95 -14.58
CA ILE A 361 2.38 12.69 -15.34
C ILE A 361 0.94 12.18 -15.51
N ILE A 362 0.13 12.23 -14.44
CA ILE A 362 -1.28 11.85 -14.47
C ILE A 362 -2.03 12.62 -15.55
N ILE A 363 -1.94 13.96 -15.55
CA ILE A 363 -2.63 14.79 -16.54
C ILE A 363 -2.17 14.46 -17.97
N LYS A 364 -0.85 14.31 -18.19
CA LYS A 364 -0.31 13.93 -19.51
C LYS A 364 -0.87 12.59 -19.98
N ARG A 365 -1.01 11.61 -19.08
CA ARG A 365 -1.58 10.30 -19.40
C ARG A 365 -3.07 10.36 -19.69
N LEU A 366 -3.84 11.12 -18.91
CA LEU A 366 -5.27 11.31 -19.16
C LEU A 366 -5.53 11.94 -20.54
N ILE A 367 -4.75 12.95 -20.93
CA ILE A 367 -4.82 13.57 -22.27
C ILE A 367 -4.59 12.51 -23.36
N GLN A 368 -3.55 11.69 -23.22
CA GLN A 368 -3.20 10.64 -24.19
C GLN A 368 -4.29 9.57 -24.30
N ILE A 369 -4.77 9.05 -23.17
CA ILE A 369 -5.71 7.93 -23.10
C ILE A 369 -7.08 8.34 -23.64
N PHE A 370 -7.61 9.47 -23.17
CA PHE A 370 -8.92 9.96 -23.57
C PHE A 370 -8.91 10.80 -24.85
N LYS A 371 -7.74 10.94 -25.51
CA LYS A 371 -7.55 11.72 -26.75
C LYS A 371 -8.14 13.13 -26.63
N LEU A 372 -7.95 13.75 -25.47
CA LEU A 372 -8.49 15.09 -25.19
C LEU A 372 -7.83 16.10 -26.11
N LYS A 373 -8.61 17.07 -26.61
CA LYS A 373 -8.04 18.25 -27.30
C LYS A 373 -7.17 18.99 -26.29
N ALA A 374 -5.86 18.77 -26.38
CA ALA A 374 -4.89 19.31 -25.46
C ALA A 374 -4.78 20.83 -25.67
N TYR A 375 -5.42 21.62 -24.82
CA TYR A 375 -4.98 22.98 -24.52
C TYR A 375 -3.72 22.91 -23.63
N LEU A 376 -2.66 22.29 -24.15
CA LEU A 376 -1.30 22.53 -23.69
C LEU A 376 -0.72 23.56 -24.65
N ASP A 377 -1.09 24.83 -24.48
CA ASP A 377 -0.23 25.87 -25.00
C ASP A 377 1.09 25.80 -24.22
N GLU A 378 2.23 25.97 -24.91
CA GLU A 378 3.54 25.95 -24.24
C GLU A 378 3.61 26.97 -23.10
N GLN A 379 2.81 28.05 -23.21
CA GLN A 379 2.63 29.07 -22.19
C GLN A 379 1.95 28.55 -20.92
N GLY A 380 0.86 27.78 -21.02
CA GLY A 380 0.17 27.21 -19.87
C GLY A 380 0.93 26.09 -19.19
N GLU A 381 1.73 25.30 -19.92
CA GLU A 381 2.67 24.36 -19.28
C GLU A 381 3.75 25.13 -18.49
N GLY A 382 4.26 26.24 -19.04
CA GLY A 382 5.19 27.14 -18.35
C GLY A 382 4.63 27.71 -17.04
N ILE A 383 3.44 28.30 -17.11
CA ILE A 383 2.73 28.86 -15.93
C ILE A 383 2.42 27.75 -14.91
N GLY A 384 1.95 26.58 -15.37
CA GLY A 384 1.69 25.44 -14.50
C GLY A 384 2.93 24.96 -13.76
N ARG A 385 4.10 24.91 -14.42
CA ARG A 385 5.37 24.54 -13.76
C ARG A 385 5.83 25.60 -12.75
N MET A 386 5.68 26.88 -13.07
CA MET A 386 5.98 27.98 -12.15
C MET A 386 5.13 27.85 -10.87
N LEU A 387 3.82 27.64 -11.02
CA LEU A 387 2.90 27.44 -9.90
C LEU A 387 3.25 26.20 -9.06
N ASP A 388 3.52 25.06 -9.71
CA ASP A 388 3.81 23.80 -8.99
C ASP A 388 5.12 23.80 -8.20
N ASN A 389 6.12 24.55 -8.65
CA ASN A 389 7.43 24.61 -8.02
C ASN A 389 7.55 25.77 -7.04
N HIS A 390 7.25 26.98 -7.51
CA HIS A 390 7.55 28.20 -6.76
C HIS A 390 6.40 28.56 -5.80
N THR A 391 5.16 28.67 -6.31
CA THR A 391 3.97 28.96 -5.48
C THR A 391 3.74 27.88 -4.41
N SER A 392 3.97 26.60 -4.75
CA SER A 392 3.88 25.49 -3.78
C SER A 392 4.86 25.62 -2.62
N SER A 393 6.13 25.93 -2.90
CA SER A 393 7.18 26.09 -1.88
C SER A 393 6.85 27.25 -0.94
N LEU A 394 6.37 28.35 -1.50
CA LEU A 394 5.99 29.56 -0.77
C LEU A 394 4.77 29.36 0.11
N LEU A 395 3.74 28.69 -0.42
CA LEU A 395 2.56 28.27 0.35
C LEU A 395 2.93 27.32 1.50
N MET A 396 3.91 26.44 1.30
CA MET A 396 4.35 25.53 2.36
C MET A 396 5.07 26.27 3.49
N ILE A 397 5.86 27.30 3.17
CA ILE A 397 6.50 28.18 4.15
C ILE A 397 5.43 28.98 4.91
N ALA A 398 4.46 29.58 4.22
CA ALA A 398 3.36 30.31 4.86
C ALA A 398 2.52 29.39 5.78
N LYS A 399 2.22 28.16 5.34
CA LYS A 399 1.52 27.15 6.16
C LYS A 399 2.34 26.70 7.37
N LYS A 400 3.67 26.72 7.31
CA LYS A 400 4.56 26.36 8.44
C LYS A 400 4.38 27.32 9.62
N ALA A 401 4.20 28.62 9.36
CA ALA A 401 3.96 29.61 10.40
C ALA A 401 2.64 29.34 11.16
N GLU A 402 1.67 28.72 10.48
CA GLU A 402 0.28 28.57 10.94
C GLU A 402 -0.12 27.12 11.27
N VAL A 403 0.85 26.20 11.36
CA VAL A 403 0.60 24.75 11.55
C VAL A 403 -0.24 24.46 12.79
N LYS A 404 0.00 25.20 13.87
CA LYS A 404 -0.74 25.03 15.13
C LYS A 404 -2.22 25.34 14.93
N ASN A 405 -2.54 26.42 14.24
CA ASN A 405 -3.92 26.81 13.94
C ASN A 405 -4.57 25.83 12.96
N ILE A 406 -3.84 25.39 11.92
CA ILE A 406 -4.30 24.36 10.98
C ILE A 406 -4.67 23.06 11.70
N LEU A 407 -3.79 22.56 12.58
CA LEU A 407 -4.04 21.34 13.34
C LEU A 407 -5.22 21.51 14.31
N THR A 408 -5.36 22.69 14.92
CA THR A 408 -6.49 22.99 15.80
C THR A 408 -7.79 22.90 15.02
N THR A 409 -7.88 23.55 13.85
CA THR A 409 -9.09 23.53 13.00
C THR A 409 -9.44 22.12 12.49
N ILE A 410 -8.46 21.31 12.09
CA ILE A 410 -8.72 19.95 11.58
C ILE A 410 -9.11 18.99 12.72
N SER A 411 -8.61 19.23 13.94
CA SER A 411 -8.74 18.31 15.08
C SER A 411 -9.86 18.69 16.04
N ALA A 412 -10.35 19.93 16.02
CA ALA A 412 -11.33 20.46 16.97
C ALA A 412 -12.61 19.60 17.07
N ASP A 413 -13.10 19.10 15.93
CA ASP A 413 -14.34 18.31 15.89
C ASP A 413 -14.08 16.79 15.97
N LYS A 414 -12.82 16.36 16.03
CA LYS A 414 -12.40 14.95 15.87
C LYS A 414 -11.62 14.39 17.05
N VAL A 415 -11.11 15.26 17.91
CA VAL A 415 -10.26 14.91 19.06
C VAL A 415 -10.91 15.46 20.32
N PRO A 416 -11.07 14.65 21.39
CA PRO A 416 -11.57 15.16 22.66
C PRO A 416 -10.75 16.37 23.12
N SER A 417 -11.42 17.41 23.61
CA SER A 417 -10.81 18.71 23.93
C SER A 417 -9.59 18.61 24.87
N VAL A 418 -9.56 17.61 25.75
CA VAL A 418 -8.44 17.32 26.66
C VAL A 418 -7.14 16.94 25.94
N PHE A 419 -7.21 16.32 24.76
CA PHE A 419 -6.04 15.92 23.96
C PHE A 419 -5.65 16.96 22.91
N LEU A 420 -6.51 17.94 22.66
CA LEU A 420 -6.27 18.99 21.66
C LEU A 420 -4.97 19.78 21.90
N PRO A 421 -4.59 20.16 23.14
CA PRO A 421 -3.31 20.82 23.40
C PRO A 421 -2.09 19.96 23.03
N LEU A 422 -2.17 18.64 23.27
CA LEU A 422 -1.09 17.70 22.96
C LEU A 422 -0.92 17.53 21.45
N VAL A 423 -2.03 17.33 20.73
CA VAL A 423 -2.06 17.17 19.27
C VAL A 423 -1.56 18.44 18.56
N THR A 424 -2.00 19.60 19.01
CA THR A 424 -1.63 20.89 18.40
C THR A 424 -0.20 21.32 18.74
N SER A 425 0.31 20.98 19.94
CA SER A 425 1.67 21.37 20.36
C SER A 425 2.73 20.40 19.82
N LEU A 426 2.71 19.13 20.23
CA LEU A 426 3.72 18.14 19.79
C LEU A 426 3.55 17.78 18.31
N GLY A 427 2.32 17.57 17.87
CA GLY A 427 2.01 17.33 16.46
C GLY A 427 2.32 18.56 15.59
N GLY A 428 2.07 19.76 16.11
CA GLY A 428 2.40 21.02 15.44
C GLY A 428 3.89 21.23 15.27
N TRP A 429 4.66 21.06 16.35
CA TRP A 429 6.12 21.13 16.31
C TRP A 429 6.70 20.11 15.32
N TYR A 430 6.25 18.86 15.38
CA TYR A 430 6.73 17.80 14.49
C TYR A 430 6.42 18.10 13.01
N ARG A 431 5.19 18.56 12.72
CA ARG A 431 4.81 18.95 11.36
C ARG A 431 5.54 20.19 10.86
N ALA A 432 5.73 21.21 11.70
CA ALA A 432 6.49 22.40 11.34
C ALA A 432 7.94 22.05 11.00
N LYS A 433 8.55 21.13 11.76
CA LYS A 433 9.88 20.58 11.49
C LYS A 433 9.94 19.82 10.16
N GLN A 434 8.95 18.99 9.85
CA GLN A 434 8.88 18.26 8.56
C GLN A 434 8.65 19.18 7.36
N MET A 435 7.77 20.18 7.47
CA MET A 435 7.55 21.19 6.44
C MET A 435 8.80 22.03 6.20
N GLY A 436 9.49 22.44 7.27
CA GLY A 436 10.77 23.14 7.18
C GLY A 436 11.83 22.32 6.43
N LYS A 437 11.96 21.02 6.74
CA LYS A 437 12.90 20.13 6.01
C LYS A 437 12.55 19.99 4.53
N ARG A 438 11.26 19.91 4.18
CA ARG A 438 10.82 19.81 2.77
C ARG A 438 11.03 21.11 1.99
N ALA A 439 10.81 22.26 2.62
CA ALA A 439 11.11 23.57 2.04
C ALA A 439 12.63 23.74 1.86
N ALA A 440 13.43 23.34 2.86
CA ALA A 440 14.88 23.32 2.75
C ALA A 440 15.39 22.34 1.66
N ALA A 441 14.70 21.21 1.44
CA ALA A 441 15.05 20.29 0.36
C ALA A 441 14.78 20.86 -1.04
N SER A 442 13.87 21.84 -1.19
CA SER A 442 13.64 22.53 -2.47
C SER A 442 14.46 23.81 -2.64
N ILE A 443 14.93 24.43 -1.55
CA ILE A 443 15.56 25.77 -1.57
C ILE A 443 17.04 25.73 -1.13
N GLY A 444 17.52 24.64 -0.52
CA GLY A 444 18.86 24.50 0.06
C GLY A 444 18.85 24.43 1.59
N SER A 445 19.95 23.96 2.19
CA SER A 445 20.08 23.86 3.66
C SER A 445 20.53 25.21 4.23
N PHE A 446 19.75 25.79 5.16
CA PHE A 446 20.02 27.12 5.75
C PHE A 446 20.06 27.08 7.28
N THR A 447 20.80 28.00 7.87
CA THR A 447 20.75 28.35 9.30
C THR A 447 19.45 29.11 9.64
N GLU A 448 19.14 29.29 10.92
CA GLU A 448 17.87 29.92 11.36
C GLU A 448 17.78 31.42 11.01
N SER A 449 18.91 32.15 11.00
CA SER A 449 18.97 33.54 10.55
C SER A 449 18.79 33.66 9.05
N GLU A 450 19.51 32.83 8.27
CA GLU A 450 19.35 32.72 6.83
C GLU A 450 17.91 32.32 6.48
N TYR A 451 17.29 31.44 7.27
CA TYR A 451 15.90 31.02 7.08
C TYR A 451 14.90 32.17 7.21
N ASN A 452 15.08 33.09 8.18
CA ASN A 452 14.18 34.23 8.38
C ASN A 452 14.36 35.32 7.30
N GLU A 453 15.60 35.56 6.87
CA GLU A 453 15.91 36.44 5.75
C GLU A 453 15.37 35.85 4.43
N LEU A 454 15.56 34.54 4.22
CA LEU A 454 14.98 33.79 3.11
C LEU A 454 13.46 33.88 3.12
N LEU A 455 12.81 33.74 4.28
CA LEU A 455 11.35 33.86 4.42
C LEU A 455 10.84 35.24 3.98
N SER A 456 11.58 36.29 4.36
CA SER A 456 11.28 37.68 3.99
C SER A 456 11.51 37.92 2.50
N SER A 457 12.64 37.47 1.96
CA SER A 457 12.92 37.51 0.51
C SER A 457 11.89 36.73 -0.30
N HIS A 458 11.51 35.53 0.15
CA HIS A 458 10.50 34.69 -0.48
C HIS A 458 9.10 35.29 -0.40
N SER A 459 8.78 36.03 0.66
CA SER A 459 7.52 36.79 0.72
C SER A 459 7.47 37.89 -0.35
N ILE A 460 8.59 38.55 -0.64
CA ILE A 460 8.71 39.54 -1.72
C ILE A 460 8.60 38.85 -3.08
N THR A 461 9.32 37.75 -3.31
CA THR A 461 9.23 36.99 -4.56
C THR A 461 7.82 36.42 -4.77
N PHE A 462 7.14 36.01 -3.70
CA PHE A 462 5.76 35.56 -3.76
C PHE A 462 4.81 36.67 -4.21
N ILE A 463 4.94 37.88 -3.64
CA ILE A 463 4.15 39.05 -4.05
C ILE A 463 4.42 39.38 -5.53
N ASN A 464 5.69 39.33 -5.96
CA ASN A 464 6.06 39.56 -7.35
C ASN A 464 5.42 38.52 -8.28
N ASP A 465 5.44 37.25 -7.91
CA ASP A 465 4.79 36.16 -8.66
C ASP A 465 3.28 36.36 -8.79
N LEU A 466 2.60 36.72 -7.69
CA LEU A 466 1.17 37.02 -7.72
C LEU A 466 0.89 38.25 -8.60
N THR A 467 1.77 39.24 -8.58
CA THR A 467 1.68 40.44 -9.43
C THR A 467 1.80 40.05 -10.91
N GLN A 468 2.75 39.17 -11.25
CA GLN A 468 2.90 38.66 -12.62
C GLN A 468 1.70 37.82 -13.05
N LEU A 469 1.17 36.96 -12.18
CA LEU A 469 -0.06 36.20 -12.46
C LEU A 469 -1.26 37.12 -12.69
N GLN A 470 -1.37 38.20 -11.91
CA GLN A 470 -2.40 39.21 -12.10
C GLN A 470 -2.25 39.96 -13.43
N ASN A 471 -1.01 40.29 -13.82
CA ASN A 471 -0.73 40.91 -15.13
C ASN A 471 -1.07 39.96 -16.29
N ILE A 472 -0.76 38.66 -16.15
CA ILE A 472 -1.09 37.62 -17.14
C ILE A 472 -2.61 37.47 -17.26
N LEU A 473 -3.31 37.45 -16.13
CA LEU A 473 -4.77 37.39 -16.05
C LEU A 473 -5.40 38.63 -16.73
N GLY A 474 -4.94 39.84 -16.39
CA GLY A 474 -5.47 41.08 -16.93
C GLY A 474 -6.99 41.16 -16.78
N SER A 475 -7.70 41.36 -17.89
CA SER A 475 -9.18 41.36 -17.96
C SER A 475 -9.78 40.00 -18.35
N LYS A 476 -8.97 38.94 -18.48
CA LYS A 476 -9.42 37.63 -18.95
C LYS A 476 -10.23 36.91 -17.87
N SER A 477 -11.13 36.04 -18.32
CA SER A 477 -11.92 35.19 -17.41
C SER A 477 -11.04 34.15 -16.72
N PHE A 478 -10.08 33.58 -17.45
CA PHE A 478 -9.10 32.58 -17.03
C PHE A 478 -7.67 33.04 -17.36
N LEU A 479 -6.64 32.36 -16.81
CA LEU A 479 -5.25 32.81 -16.92
C LEU A 479 -4.80 33.05 -18.37
N LEU A 480 -5.30 32.24 -19.30
CA LEU A 480 -4.86 32.22 -20.69
C LEU A 480 -5.93 32.65 -21.69
N GLY A 481 -7.12 33.05 -21.22
CA GLY A 481 -8.18 33.55 -22.10
C GLY A 481 -9.57 33.37 -21.52
N ASP A 482 -10.53 33.05 -22.40
CA ASP A 482 -11.94 32.92 -22.07
C ASP A 482 -12.34 31.49 -21.66
N GLU A 483 -11.47 30.50 -21.90
CA GLU A 483 -11.68 29.11 -21.53
C GLU A 483 -10.64 28.63 -20.49
N PRO A 484 -11.03 27.78 -19.51
CA PRO A 484 -10.11 27.24 -18.52
C PRO A 484 -9.14 26.21 -19.11
N THR A 485 -7.91 26.24 -18.61
CA THR A 485 -6.82 25.36 -19.05
C THR A 485 -6.21 24.54 -17.89
N VAL A 486 -5.18 23.76 -18.19
CA VAL A 486 -4.36 23.07 -17.17
C VAL A 486 -3.69 24.07 -16.22
N ALA A 487 -3.36 25.29 -16.70
CA ALA A 487 -2.82 26.35 -15.85
C ALA A 487 -3.84 26.76 -14.79
N ASP A 488 -5.11 26.88 -15.17
CA ASP A 488 -6.21 27.18 -14.25
C ASP A 488 -6.47 26.04 -13.26
N CYS A 489 -6.39 24.79 -13.70
CA CYS A 489 -6.44 23.63 -12.78
C CYS A 489 -5.30 23.68 -11.74
N THR A 490 -4.11 24.11 -12.16
CA THR A 490 -2.94 24.23 -11.29
C THR A 490 -3.08 25.39 -10.31
N ALA A 491 -3.52 26.56 -10.79
CA ALA A 491 -3.80 27.72 -9.96
C ALA A 491 -4.89 27.41 -8.93
N LEU A 492 -5.97 26.73 -9.34
CA LEU A 492 -7.01 26.23 -8.44
C LEU A 492 -6.45 25.27 -7.39
N GLY A 493 -5.51 24.42 -7.76
CA GLY A 493 -4.82 23.53 -6.83
C GLY A 493 -4.19 24.31 -5.68
N HIS A 494 -3.34 25.28 -6.00
CA HIS A 494 -2.57 26.05 -5.02
C HIS A 494 -3.43 27.03 -4.23
N PHE A 495 -4.22 27.87 -4.91
CA PHE A 495 -5.09 28.86 -4.26
C PHE A 495 -6.28 28.21 -3.54
N GLY A 496 -6.87 27.16 -4.11
CA GLY A 496 -7.94 26.39 -3.49
C GLY A 496 -7.49 25.62 -2.24
N SER A 497 -6.26 25.09 -2.24
CA SER A 497 -5.66 24.47 -1.03
C SER A 497 -5.37 25.50 0.06
N ALA A 498 -4.99 26.72 -0.30
CA ALA A 498 -4.83 27.81 0.66
C ALA A 498 -6.17 28.16 1.32
N CYS A 499 -7.24 28.22 0.53
CA CYS A 499 -8.60 28.51 1.01
C CYS A 499 -9.29 27.32 1.68
N ALA A 500 -8.63 26.16 1.79
CA ALA A 500 -9.20 24.96 2.41
C ALA A 500 -9.44 25.09 3.92
N PHE A 501 -8.92 26.14 4.55
CA PHE A 501 -8.93 26.36 6.00
C PHE A 501 -9.54 27.72 6.37
N ASP A 502 -10.70 28.03 5.82
CA ASP A 502 -11.43 29.30 5.98
C ASP A 502 -11.53 29.86 7.43
N LYS A 503 -11.54 29.00 8.45
CA LYS A 503 -11.53 29.40 9.88
C LYS A 503 -10.17 29.91 10.40
N THR A 504 -9.11 29.78 9.59
CA THR A 504 -7.75 30.17 9.91
C THR A 504 -7.30 31.14 8.82
N ARG A 505 -7.58 32.44 9.01
CA ARG A 505 -7.03 33.47 8.11
C ARG A 505 -5.51 33.32 8.06
N PHE A 506 -4.98 33.22 6.84
CA PHE A 506 -3.55 33.12 6.57
C PHE A 506 -3.08 34.42 5.93
N TYR A 507 -1.77 34.65 5.93
CA TYR A 507 -1.13 35.74 5.19
C TYR A 507 -1.61 35.84 3.72
N LEU A 508 -1.84 34.71 3.04
CA LEU A 508 -2.38 34.73 1.68
C LEU A 508 -3.85 35.19 1.61
N HIS A 509 -4.67 34.91 2.63
CA HIS A 509 -6.03 35.45 2.69
C HIS A 509 -6.00 36.96 2.81
N ASP A 510 -5.19 37.49 3.72
CA ASP A 510 -5.06 38.94 3.91
C ASP A 510 -4.44 39.62 2.67
N LEU A 511 -3.51 38.94 1.98
CA LEU A 511 -2.92 39.44 0.74
C LEU A 511 -3.92 39.45 -0.42
N LEU A 512 -4.72 38.38 -0.61
CA LEU A 512 -5.78 38.32 -1.62
C LEU A 512 -6.95 39.25 -1.29
N ASP A 513 -7.22 39.52 -0.01
CA ASP A 513 -8.24 40.46 0.45
C ASP A 513 -7.80 41.92 0.30
N SER A 514 -6.50 42.16 0.04
CA SER A 514 -5.99 43.50 -0.22
C SER A 514 -6.53 44.04 -1.55
N THR A 515 -6.65 45.36 -1.66
CA THR A 515 -7.10 46.03 -2.88
C THR A 515 -6.15 45.79 -4.06
N GLU A 516 -4.88 45.46 -3.78
CA GLU A 516 -3.84 45.20 -4.78
C GLU A 516 -4.12 43.93 -5.59
N PHE A 517 -4.69 42.90 -4.97
CA PHE A 517 -4.93 41.58 -5.60
C PHE A 517 -6.40 41.28 -5.89
N ALA A 518 -7.25 42.31 -5.94
CA ALA A 518 -8.69 42.16 -6.17
C ALA A 518 -9.05 41.39 -7.47
N PRO A 519 -8.39 41.61 -8.63
CA PRO A 519 -8.62 40.80 -9.84
C PRO A 519 -8.31 39.31 -9.63
N LEU A 520 -7.20 39.00 -8.95
CA LEU A 520 -6.81 37.63 -8.67
C LEU A 520 -7.77 36.95 -7.68
N LYS A 521 -8.25 37.69 -6.67
CA LYS A 521 -9.29 37.22 -5.75
C LYS A 521 -10.60 36.90 -6.49
N GLN A 522 -11.05 37.78 -7.38
CA GLN A 522 -12.24 37.52 -8.20
C GLN A 522 -12.07 36.29 -9.09
N TYR A 523 -10.89 36.10 -9.69
CA TYR A 523 -10.55 34.89 -10.42
C TYR A 523 -10.65 33.64 -9.54
N VAL A 524 -10.01 33.65 -8.37
CA VAL A 524 -10.07 32.53 -7.42
C VAL A 524 -11.51 32.21 -7.01
N GLU A 525 -12.35 33.23 -6.79
CA GLU A 525 -13.78 33.03 -6.47
C GLU A 525 -14.58 32.47 -7.65
N ARG A 526 -14.36 32.93 -8.90
CA ARG A 526 -15.02 32.37 -10.09
C ARG A 526 -14.74 30.87 -10.24
N VAL A 527 -13.47 30.50 -10.10
CA VAL A 527 -13.04 29.10 -10.20
C VAL A 527 -13.56 28.27 -9.01
N LYS A 528 -13.77 28.88 -7.83
CA LYS A 528 -14.44 28.24 -6.68
C LYS A 528 -15.95 28.05 -6.88
N ILE A 529 -16.68 28.99 -7.49
CA ILE A 529 -18.15 28.97 -7.58
C ILE A 529 -18.68 27.84 -8.49
N GLN A 530 -17.92 27.45 -9.52
CA GLN A 530 -18.25 26.25 -10.33
C GLN A 530 -18.33 24.95 -9.50
N LYS A 531 -17.85 24.96 -8.24
CA LYS A 531 -17.89 23.85 -7.29
C LYS A 531 -19.20 23.74 -6.49
N ALA A 532 -19.96 24.82 -6.33
CA ALA A 532 -21.19 24.79 -5.52
C ALA A 532 -22.33 24.04 -6.22
N HIS A 533 -22.38 24.11 -7.57
CA HIS A 533 -23.39 23.40 -8.37
C HIS A 533 -23.13 21.89 -8.48
N LEU A 534 -21.88 21.44 -8.27
CA LEU A 534 -21.45 20.04 -8.47
C LEU A 534 -21.32 19.24 -7.16
N ARG A 535 -21.70 19.82 -6.01
CA ARG A 535 -21.59 19.19 -4.68
C ARG A 535 -22.82 18.42 -4.23
N ALA A 536 -23.93 18.48 -4.96
CA ALA A 536 -25.20 17.89 -4.53
C ALA A 536 -25.21 16.35 -4.49
N GLU A 537 -24.21 15.65 -5.06
CA GLU A 537 -24.28 14.19 -5.25
C GLU A 537 -23.23 13.34 -4.50
N SER A 538 -22.40 13.90 -3.61
CA SER A 538 -21.40 13.08 -2.89
C SER A 538 -21.26 13.41 -1.40
N ALA A 539 -22.36 13.25 -0.65
CA ALA A 539 -22.30 13.17 0.80
C ALA A 539 -22.21 11.69 1.24
N PHE A 540 -21.00 11.18 1.46
CA PHE A 540 -20.79 9.91 2.18
C PHE A 540 -20.24 10.18 3.60
N SER A 541 -20.79 9.45 4.56
CA SER A 541 -20.58 9.58 6.01
C SER A 541 -19.12 9.37 6.40
N ARG A 542 -18.52 10.35 7.10
CA ARG A 542 -17.15 10.29 7.62
C ARG A 542 -17.15 9.59 8.98
N ASN A 543 -16.39 8.51 9.14
CA ASN A 543 -16.17 7.86 10.43
C ASN A 543 -15.07 8.62 11.22
N PRO A 544 -15.32 9.11 12.44
CA PRO A 544 -14.33 9.85 13.24
C PRO A 544 -13.21 8.99 13.86
N PHE A 545 -13.30 7.65 13.83
CA PHE A 545 -12.34 6.76 14.49
C PHE A 545 -10.95 6.66 13.83
N ASP A 546 -10.80 7.04 12.56
CA ASP A 546 -9.57 6.79 11.79
C ASP A 546 -8.39 7.72 12.12
N LEU A 547 -8.62 8.78 12.92
CA LEU A 547 -7.53 9.63 13.43
C LEU A 547 -6.95 9.10 14.76
N PHE A 548 -7.65 8.17 15.42
CA PHE A 548 -7.36 7.71 16.79
C PHE A 548 -6.18 6.70 16.85
N VAL A 549 -5.90 6.01 15.74
CA VAL A 549 -4.85 4.97 15.66
C VAL A 549 -3.43 5.56 15.61
N LEU A 550 -3.28 6.87 15.44
CA LEU A 550 -1.98 7.54 15.42
C LEU A 550 -1.28 7.60 16.80
N LEU A 551 -1.93 7.24 17.91
CA LEU A 551 -1.47 7.67 19.24
C LEU A 551 -1.25 6.60 20.33
N TYR A 552 -1.58 5.31 20.17
CA TYR A 552 -1.40 4.35 21.27
C TYR A 552 -1.10 2.89 20.87
N SER A 553 -0.24 2.21 21.65
CA SER A 553 -0.07 0.75 21.72
C SER A 553 0.19 0.32 23.19
N PRO A 554 -0.24 -0.88 23.67
CA PRO A 554 -0.13 -1.33 25.06
C PRO A 554 1.24 -1.98 25.41
N SER A 555 1.41 -2.37 26.68
CA SER A 555 2.69 -2.66 27.37
C SER A 555 3.77 -3.45 26.61
N PRO A 556 5.06 -3.06 26.66
CA PRO A 556 6.15 -3.56 25.82
C PRO A 556 6.48 -5.06 25.87
N LEU A 557 6.42 -5.66 27.06
CA LEU A 557 6.97 -6.99 27.30
C LEU A 557 6.05 -8.11 26.81
N HIS A 558 4.74 -7.89 26.91
CA HIS A 558 3.72 -8.85 26.49
C HIS A 558 3.67 -8.99 24.95
N SER A 559 3.79 -7.87 24.23
CA SER A 559 3.79 -7.83 22.76
C SER A 559 4.99 -8.56 22.15
N LEU A 560 6.18 -8.45 22.75
CA LEU A 560 7.37 -9.17 22.28
C LEU A 560 7.24 -10.68 22.47
N ILE A 561 6.76 -11.15 23.63
CA ILE A 561 6.59 -12.59 23.90
C ILE A 561 5.53 -13.18 22.96
N HIS A 562 4.41 -12.47 22.76
CA HIS A 562 3.35 -12.92 21.86
C HIS A 562 3.84 -12.96 20.40
N PHE A 563 4.63 -11.96 19.96
CA PHE A 563 5.24 -11.95 18.64
C PHE A 563 6.22 -13.11 18.44
N LEU A 564 7.15 -13.32 19.38
CA LEU A 564 8.11 -14.44 19.31
C LEU A 564 7.41 -15.80 19.34
N CYS A 565 6.33 -15.96 20.11
CA CYS A 565 5.51 -17.16 20.09
C CYS A 565 4.81 -17.35 18.73
N SER A 566 4.30 -16.27 18.12
CA SER A 566 3.65 -16.32 16.80
C SER A 566 4.60 -16.74 15.67
N LEU A 567 5.90 -16.42 15.76
CA LEU A 567 6.92 -16.87 14.81
C LEU A 567 7.11 -18.39 14.83
N VAL A 568 6.95 -19.03 16.00
CA VAL A 568 6.96 -20.50 16.14
C VAL A 568 5.73 -21.14 15.49
N PHE A 569 4.63 -20.40 15.30
CA PHE A 569 3.44 -20.89 14.60
C PHE A 569 3.49 -20.64 13.08
N LEU A 570 4.00 -19.48 12.63
CA LEU A 570 4.30 -19.17 11.22
C LEU A 570 5.19 -20.23 10.55
N ASP A 571 6.06 -20.80 11.37
CA ASP A 571 6.98 -21.91 11.13
C ASP A 571 6.42 -23.14 10.41
N THR A 572 5.13 -23.43 10.59
CA THR A 572 4.51 -24.62 9.99
C THR A 572 3.98 -24.36 8.58
N SER A 573 3.66 -23.11 8.24
CA SER A 573 2.63 -22.77 7.25
C SER A 573 3.07 -21.81 6.13
N LEU A 574 4.30 -21.29 6.17
CA LEU A 574 4.87 -20.44 5.12
C LEU A 574 5.48 -21.23 3.94
N VAL A 575 5.38 -22.57 3.97
CA VAL A 575 5.79 -23.50 2.90
C VAL A 575 4.71 -24.56 2.79
#